data_AF-A0A9P0KTY2-F1
#
_entry.id   AF-A0A9P0KTY2-F1
#
_cell.length_a   1.000
_cell.length_b   1.000
_cell.length_c   1.000
_cell.angle_alpha   90.00
_cell.angle_beta   90.00
_cell.angle_gamma   90.00
#
_symmetry.space_group_name_H-M   'P 1'
#
loop_
_entity.id
_entity.type
_entity.pdbx_description
1 polymer ?
#
loop_
_entity_poly.entity_id
_entity_poly.type
_entity_poly.pdbx_seq_one_letter_code
_entity_poly.pdbx_strand_id
1 'polypeptide(L)'
;MSTSAIDVSTIKLNSEKIISVVGAHRNVSQGSGASSAGDEKRTLCLTEECVRTASSLLSAMDQAIDPCTDFFQYACGTWNRMHVIPEDKSSISTFEVMADQLQVVLKGLLEDPINLRDNDATRKAKLFYNSCTNLSDIRKVGDKPIRQIIAQLGGWPVLNSNWTAPSFSVETLLGIIRSNYNEGYVIEQWVGPDDKNSSNNILQVICIIFVLPFIVEMLG
;
A
#
# COMPACT_ATOMS: atom_id res chain seq x y z
N MET A 1 -9.46 26.88 15.47
CA MET A 1 -9.74 25.43 15.44
C MET A 1 -8.40 24.72 15.43
N SER A 2 -8.07 24.07 16.55
CA SER A 2 -6.76 23.44 16.76
C SER A 2 -6.75 22.07 16.06
N THR A 3 -5.85 21.87 15.11
CA THR A 3 -5.55 20.57 14.53
C THR A 3 -4.62 19.83 15.46
N SER A 4 -5.18 18.99 16.34
CA SER A 4 -4.40 18.03 17.11
C SER A 4 -3.97 16.91 16.16
N ALA A 5 -2.65 16.74 16.03
CA ALA A 5 -2.06 15.59 15.35
C ALA A 5 -2.59 14.29 15.98
N ILE A 6 -2.91 13.30 15.15
CA ILE A 6 -3.29 11.96 15.60
C ILE A 6 -2.04 11.32 16.21
N ASP A 7 -2.02 11.18 17.53
CA ASP A 7 -0.99 10.44 18.24
C ASP A 7 -1.21 8.93 18.05
N VAL A 8 -0.43 8.33 17.15
CA VAL A 8 -0.51 6.91 16.80
C VAL A 8 -0.10 6.01 17.98
N SER A 9 0.51 6.56 19.04
CA SER A 9 0.92 5.79 20.22
C SER A 9 -0.24 5.27 21.07
N THR A 10 -1.46 5.78 20.87
CA THR A 10 -2.68 5.30 21.56
C THR A 10 -3.43 4.20 20.80
N ILE A 11 -2.98 3.79 19.61
CA ILE A 11 -3.54 2.63 18.92
C ILE A 11 -3.04 1.35 19.60
N LYS A 12 -3.72 0.94 20.68
CA LYS A 12 -3.60 -0.42 21.22
C LYS A 12 -4.30 -1.38 20.27
N LEU A 13 -3.57 -1.89 19.28
CA LEU A 13 -3.97 -3.07 18.53
C LEU A 13 -4.05 -4.23 19.54
N ASN A 14 -5.20 -4.91 19.60
CA ASN A 14 -5.32 -6.13 20.39
C ASN A 14 -4.38 -7.18 19.79
N SER A 15 -3.26 -7.42 20.49
CA SER A 15 -2.20 -8.32 20.05
C SER A 15 -2.74 -9.74 19.81
N GLU A 16 -3.80 -10.16 20.50
CA GLU A 16 -4.37 -11.50 20.36
C GLU A 16 -4.97 -11.76 18.97
N LYS A 17 -5.50 -10.74 18.27
CA LYS A 17 -6.02 -10.89 16.90
C LYS A 17 -4.92 -10.82 15.83
N ILE A 18 -3.82 -10.10 16.08
CA ILE A 18 -2.70 -9.97 15.13
C ILE A 18 -1.74 -11.17 15.22
N ILE A 19 -1.56 -11.73 16.41
CA ILE A 19 -0.69 -12.90 16.66
C ILE A 19 -1.18 -14.17 15.95
N SER A 20 -2.44 -14.23 15.51
CA SER A 20 -2.93 -15.38 14.74
C SER A 20 -2.46 -15.42 13.29
N VAL A 21 -2.03 -14.29 12.70
CA VAL A 21 -1.64 -14.22 11.28
C VAL A 21 -0.17 -13.88 11.09
N VAL A 22 0.44 -13.16 12.04
CA VAL A 22 1.90 -13.02 12.08
C VAL A 22 2.43 -14.06 13.06
N GLY A 23 3.16 -15.05 12.54
CA GLY A 23 3.86 -16.04 13.35
C GLY A 23 4.58 -15.38 14.54
N ALA A 24 4.48 -16.04 15.69
CA ALA A 24 4.90 -15.58 17.01
C ALA A 24 6.17 -14.69 17.01
N HIS A 25 6.03 -13.44 17.44
CA HIS A 25 7.15 -12.62 17.90
C HIS A 25 7.36 -12.83 19.41
N ARG A 26 8.53 -13.34 19.82
CA ARG A 26 9.14 -13.01 21.14
C ARG A 26 10.66 -12.91 21.09
N ASN A 27 11.14 -11.84 21.71
CA ASN A 27 12.49 -11.49 22.21
C ASN A 27 13.72 -12.08 21.51
N VAL A 28 14.39 -11.23 20.72
CA VAL A 28 15.79 -11.41 20.31
C VAL A 28 16.69 -11.10 21.50
N SER A 29 17.22 -12.13 22.16
CA SER A 29 18.43 -12.01 22.96
C SER A 29 19.64 -12.08 22.04
N GLN A 30 20.40 -10.98 21.96
CA GLN A 30 21.71 -10.90 21.28
C GLN A 30 22.68 -11.92 21.88
N GLY A 31 23.10 -12.90 21.08
CA GLY A 31 24.24 -13.76 21.37
C GLY A 31 25.47 -13.26 20.62
N SER A 32 26.45 -12.72 21.35
CA SER A 32 27.79 -12.40 20.85
C SER A 32 28.58 -13.70 20.63
N GLY A 33 29.28 -13.85 19.49
CA GLY A 33 30.12 -15.02 19.23
C GLY A 33 31.30 -14.71 18.31
N ALA A 34 32.50 -14.73 18.88
CA ALA A 34 33.78 -14.65 18.20
C ALA A 34 34.22 -16.06 17.72
N SER A 35 34.85 -16.11 16.55
CA SER A 35 35.27 -17.35 15.88
C SER A 35 36.47 -18.03 16.54
N SER A 36 36.40 -19.36 16.71
CA SER A 36 37.57 -20.23 16.69
C SER A 36 37.23 -21.58 16.06
N ALA A 37 38.15 -22.12 15.27
CA ALA A 37 38.02 -23.38 14.55
C ALA A 37 38.36 -24.57 15.46
N GLY A 38 37.39 -25.47 15.64
CA GLY A 38 37.54 -26.73 16.35
C GLY A 38 36.20 -27.47 16.38
N ASP A 39 36.17 -28.69 15.82
CA ASP A 39 35.09 -29.70 15.80
C ASP A 39 33.84 -29.40 16.66
N GLU A 40 32.91 -28.60 16.10
CA GLU A 40 31.61 -28.33 16.70
C GLU A 40 30.58 -29.35 16.19
N LYS A 41 30.03 -30.16 17.10
CA LYS A 41 28.71 -30.76 16.89
C LYS A 41 27.74 -29.63 16.56
N ARG A 42 27.45 -29.43 15.28
CA ARG A 42 26.42 -28.49 14.81
C ARG A 42 25.13 -28.84 15.51
N THR A 43 24.77 -28.05 16.52
CA THR A 43 23.50 -28.24 17.24
C THR A 43 22.41 -27.77 16.31
N LEU A 44 21.68 -28.71 15.70
CA LEU A 44 20.59 -28.41 14.79
C LEU A 44 19.48 -27.68 15.56
N CYS A 45 19.01 -26.57 15.01
CA CYS A 45 17.84 -25.89 15.56
C CYS A 45 16.58 -26.71 15.23
N LEU A 46 15.89 -27.21 16.25
CA LEU A 46 14.66 -27.98 16.12
C LEU A 46 13.45 -27.28 16.74
N THR A 47 13.53 -25.97 16.97
CA THR A 47 12.35 -25.20 17.38
C THR A 47 11.33 -25.18 16.24
N GLU A 48 10.07 -24.99 16.58
CA GLU A 48 8.98 -24.95 15.61
C GLU A 48 9.22 -23.90 14.52
N GLU A 49 9.75 -22.73 14.89
CA GLU A 49 10.07 -21.64 13.96
C GLU A 49 11.18 -22.05 12.98
N CYS A 50 12.23 -22.71 13.47
CA CYS A 50 13.31 -23.22 12.64
C CYS A 50 12.82 -24.27 11.63
N VAL A 51 11.98 -25.21 12.07
CA VAL A 51 11.45 -26.26 11.20
C VAL A 51 10.51 -25.67 10.14
N ARG A 52 9.62 -24.75 10.52
CA ARG A 52 8.70 -24.07 9.58
C ARG A 52 9.46 -23.23 8.56
N THR A 53 10.44 -22.46 9.00
CA THR A 53 11.26 -21.59 8.12
C THR A 53 12.09 -22.44 7.16
N ALA A 54 12.76 -23.49 7.65
CA ALA A 54 13.52 -24.40 6.81
C ALA A 54 12.63 -25.09 5.77
N SER A 55 11.44 -25.54 6.16
CA SER A 55 10.45 -26.13 5.24
C SER A 55 10.02 -25.15 4.15
N SER A 56 9.71 -23.90 4.52
CA SER A 56 9.33 -22.86 3.56
C SER A 56 10.46 -22.48 2.60
N LEU A 57 11.71 -22.50 3.04
CA LEU A 57 12.87 -22.25 2.19
C LEU A 57 13.05 -23.39 1.19
N LEU A 58 13.05 -24.63 1.69
CA LEU A 58 13.26 -25.82 0.86
C LEU A 58 12.15 -26.01 -0.18
N SER A 59 10.92 -25.61 0.12
CA SER A 59 9.80 -25.70 -0.85
C SER A 59 9.88 -24.67 -1.99
N ALA A 60 10.61 -23.57 -1.80
CA ALA A 60 10.82 -22.54 -2.82
C ALA A 60 11.97 -22.87 -3.77
N MET A 61 12.99 -23.58 -3.27
CA MET A 61 14.24 -23.86 -3.97
C MET A 61 14.09 -24.89 -5.11
N ASP A 62 14.88 -24.72 -6.16
CA ASP A 62 15.14 -25.74 -7.18
C ASP A 62 16.56 -26.29 -7.03
N GLN A 63 16.69 -27.38 -6.27
CA GLN A 63 18.00 -27.98 -5.96
C GLN A 63 18.68 -28.65 -7.15
N ALA A 64 18.01 -28.75 -8.31
CA ALA A 64 18.61 -29.28 -9.53
C ALA A 64 19.54 -28.25 -10.23
N ILE A 65 19.47 -26.98 -9.85
CA ILE A 65 20.23 -25.89 -10.45
C ILE A 65 21.49 -25.62 -9.62
N ASP A 66 22.63 -25.38 -10.29
CA ASP A 66 23.85 -24.99 -9.60
C ASP A 66 23.73 -23.53 -9.12
N PRO A 67 23.76 -23.24 -7.80
CA PRO A 67 23.67 -21.88 -7.27
C PRO A 67 24.78 -20.95 -7.76
N CYS A 68 25.94 -21.47 -8.18
CA CYS A 68 27.04 -20.68 -8.73
C CYS A 68 26.75 -20.20 -10.16
N THR A 69 25.77 -20.80 -10.84
CA THR A 69 25.40 -20.46 -12.23
C THR A 69 24.17 -19.56 -12.30
N ASP A 70 23.11 -19.90 -11.55
CA ASP A 70 21.90 -19.11 -11.45
C ASP A 70 21.30 -19.25 -10.04
N PHE A 71 21.73 -18.36 -9.15
CA PHE A 71 21.26 -18.36 -7.78
C PHE A 71 19.77 -18.03 -7.67
N PHE A 72 19.21 -17.25 -8.60
CA PHE A 72 17.79 -16.91 -8.58
C PHE A 72 16.94 -18.15 -8.87
N GLN A 73 17.27 -18.90 -9.92
CA GLN A 73 16.54 -20.12 -10.24
C GLN A 73 16.77 -21.21 -9.17
N TYR A 74 17.97 -21.32 -8.60
CA TYR A 74 18.21 -22.22 -7.47
C TYR A 74 17.36 -21.86 -6.24
N ALA A 75 17.27 -20.57 -5.88
CA ALA A 75 16.56 -20.13 -4.68
C ALA A 75 15.04 -20.09 -4.84
N CYS A 76 14.55 -19.70 -6.03
CA CYS A 76 13.14 -19.36 -6.27
C CYS A 76 12.46 -20.18 -7.38
N GLY A 77 13.20 -21.05 -8.08
CA GLY A 77 12.71 -21.72 -9.29
C GLY A 77 11.45 -22.55 -9.07
N THR A 78 11.35 -23.25 -7.93
CA THR A 78 10.13 -23.99 -7.58
C THR A 78 9.00 -23.06 -7.16
N TRP A 79 9.31 -21.99 -6.41
CA TRP A 79 8.32 -20.98 -6.03
C TRP A 79 7.65 -20.35 -7.26
N ASN A 80 8.43 -19.93 -8.26
CA ASN A 80 7.93 -19.33 -9.50
C ASN A 80 7.02 -20.28 -10.29
N ARG A 81 7.32 -21.60 -10.29
CA ARG A 81 6.48 -22.60 -10.95
C ARG A 81 5.14 -22.80 -10.24
N MET A 82 5.11 -22.68 -8.92
CA MET A 82 3.90 -22.88 -8.11
C MET A 82 3.04 -21.62 -8.00
N HIS A 83 3.62 -20.42 -8.09
CA HIS A 83 2.93 -19.14 -7.94
C HIS A 83 2.74 -18.49 -9.30
N VAL A 84 1.74 -18.96 -10.03
CA VAL A 84 1.31 -18.34 -11.29
C VAL A 84 0.62 -17.00 -10.99
N ILE A 85 0.90 -15.98 -11.81
CA ILE A 85 0.29 -14.66 -11.69
C ILE A 85 -1.23 -14.78 -11.85
N PRO A 86 -2.02 -14.41 -10.84
CA PRO A 86 -3.48 -14.39 -10.92
C PRO A 86 -4.01 -13.37 -11.95
N GLU A 87 -5.25 -13.56 -12.44
CA GLU A 87 -5.84 -12.68 -13.47
C GLU A 87 -6.02 -11.22 -13.03
N ASP A 88 -6.10 -10.97 -11.73
CA ASP A 88 -6.25 -9.64 -11.13
C ASP A 88 -4.91 -8.95 -10.84
N LYS A 89 -3.78 -9.55 -11.23
CA LYS A 89 -2.43 -9.04 -10.93
C LYS A 89 -1.54 -8.98 -12.18
N SER A 90 -0.65 -7.99 -12.20
CA SER A 90 0.40 -7.87 -13.24
C SER A 90 1.68 -8.62 -12.89
N SER A 91 1.90 -8.93 -11.61
CA SER A 91 3.08 -9.62 -11.09
C SER A 91 2.75 -10.36 -9.79
N ILE A 92 3.59 -11.33 -9.44
CA ILE A 92 3.51 -12.01 -8.15
C ILE A 92 4.92 -12.23 -7.59
N SER A 93 5.12 -11.82 -6.35
CA SER A 93 6.29 -12.11 -5.53
C SER A 93 5.84 -12.46 -4.11
N THR A 94 6.81 -12.73 -3.23
CA THR A 94 6.53 -12.90 -1.81
C THR A 94 5.91 -11.66 -1.16
N PHE A 95 6.19 -10.45 -1.67
CA PHE A 95 5.58 -9.22 -1.17
C PHE A 95 4.09 -9.15 -1.46
N GLU A 96 3.65 -9.53 -2.67
CA GLU A 96 2.23 -9.56 -3.02
C GLU A 96 1.50 -10.62 -2.20
N VAL A 97 2.11 -11.80 -1.98
CA VAL A 97 1.50 -12.84 -1.14
C VAL A 97 1.31 -12.35 0.31
N MET A 98 2.31 -11.66 0.87
CA MET A 98 2.19 -11.07 2.21
C MET A 98 1.15 -9.94 2.24
N ALA A 99 1.09 -9.12 1.19
CA ALA A 99 0.10 -8.04 1.09
C ALA A 99 -1.33 -8.61 1.04
N ASP A 100 -1.57 -9.70 0.32
CA ASP A 100 -2.88 -10.37 0.28
C ASP A 100 -3.29 -10.89 1.67
N GLN A 101 -2.35 -11.54 2.36
CA GLN A 101 -2.59 -12.03 3.72
C GLN A 101 -2.93 -10.88 4.68
N LEU A 102 -2.21 -9.75 4.56
CA LEU A 102 -2.52 -8.55 5.33
C LEU A 102 -3.89 -7.98 4.99
N GLN A 103 -4.25 -7.93 3.70
CA GLN A 103 -5.56 -7.45 3.26
C GLN A 103 -6.71 -8.32 3.80
N VAL A 104 -6.53 -9.64 3.92
CA VAL A 104 -7.53 -10.52 4.56
C VAL A 104 -7.72 -10.16 6.03
N VAL A 105 -6.65 -9.88 6.77
CA VAL A 105 -6.74 -9.42 8.17
C VAL A 105 -7.43 -8.07 8.26
N LEU A 106 -7.02 -7.10 7.45
CA LEU A 106 -7.61 -5.76 7.43
C LEU A 106 -9.09 -5.81 7.09
N LYS A 107 -9.48 -6.63 6.11
CA LYS A 107 -10.88 -6.88 5.77
C LYS A 107 -11.68 -7.36 6.99
N GLY A 108 -11.19 -8.39 7.69
CA GLY A 108 -11.87 -8.89 8.89
C GLY A 108 -12.04 -7.82 9.97
N LEU A 109 -11.03 -6.98 10.20
CA LEU A 109 -11.09 -5.89 11.17
C LEU A 109 -12.07 -4.77 10.77
N LEU A 110 -12.23 -4.50 9.47
CA LEU A 110 -13.11 -3.45 8.95
C LEU A 110 -14.56 -3.92 8.80
N GLU A 111 -14.79 -5.22 8.56
CA GLU A 111 -16.12 -5.85 8.54
C GLU A 111 -16.68 -6.11 9.94
N ASP A 112 -15.82 -6.20 10.96
CA ASP A 112 -16.24 -6.33 12.36
C ASP A 112 -17.21 -5.18 12.75
N PRO A 113 -18.39 -5.49 13.32
CA PRO A 113 -19.36 -4.48 13.72
C PRO A 113 -18.74 -3.36 14.57
N ILE A 114 -19.21 -2.14 14.33
CA ILE A 114 -18.81 -0.99 15.15
C ILE A 114 -19.29 -1.26 16.57
N ASN A 115 -18.37 -1.17 17.52
CA ASN A 115 -18.62 -1.44 18.93
C ASN A 115 -18.26 -0.25 19.82
N LEU A 116 -18.68 -0.27 21.09
CA LEU A 116 -18.48 0.83 22.04
C LEU A 116 -17.01 1.10 22.40
N ARG A 117 -16.09 0.17 22.11
CA ARG A 117 -14.65 0.33 22.33
C ARG A 117 -13.94 0.95 21.13
N ASP A 118 -14.61 1.07 19.98
CA ASP A 118 -14.03 1.69 18.79
C ASP A 118 -13.92 3.21 18.99
N ASN A 119 -12.71 3.73 18.89
CA ASN A 119 -12.48 5.17 18.84
C ASN A 119 -13.02 5.78 17.54
N ASP A 120 -13.08 7.11 17.48
CA ASP A 120 -13.64 7.84 16.34
C ASP A 120 -12.94 7.53 15.02
N ALA A 121 -11.62 7.34 15.04
CA ALA A 121 -10.83 6.99 13.85
C ALA A 121 -11.22 5.60 13.30
N THR A 122 -11.31 4.61 14.18
CA THR A 122 -11.71 3.24 13.86
C THR A 122 -13.13 3.21 13.32
N ARG A 123 -14.05 3.94 13.96
CA ARG A 123 -15.44 4.07 13.53
C ARG A 123 -15.53 4.66 12.12
N LYS A 124 -14.79 5.73 11.83
CA LYS A 124 -14.74 6.35 10.48
C LYS A 124 -14.17 5.39 9.44
N ALA A 125 -13.10 4.65 9.76
CA ALA A 125 -12.50 3.67 8.85
C ALA A 125 -13.50 2.55 8.48
N LYS A 126 -14.21 1.98 9.48
CA LYS A 126 -15.25 0.97 9.26
C LYS A 126 -16.42 1.50 8.42
N LEU A 127 -16.90 2.71 8.72
CA LEU A 127 -17.97 3.35 7.94
C LEU A 127 -17.56 3.61 6.50
N PHE A 128 -16.33 4.11 6.29
CA PHE A 128 -15.78 4.36 4.97
C PHE A 128 -15.64 3.05 4.17
N TYR A 129 -15.11 2.00 4.80
CA TYR A 129 -15.02 0.66 4.19
C TYR A 129 -16.40 0.17 3.72
N ASN A 130 -17.41 0.23 4.59
CA ASN A 130 -18.78 -0.17 4.28
C ASN A 130 -19.41 0.66 3.15
N SER A 131 -19.07 1.96 3.04
CA SER A 131 -19.53 2.77 1.91
C SER A 131 -18.89 2.37 0.58
N CYS A 132 -17.65 1.87 0.61
CA CYS A 132 -16.92 1.43 -0.58
C CYS A 132 -17.39 0.06 -1.08
N THR A 133 -17.73 -0.85 -0.17
CA THR A 133 -18.14 -2.23 -0.52
C THR A 133 -19.62 -2.36 -0.86
N ASN A 134 -20.46 -1.37 -0.53
CA ASN A 134 -21.89 -1.38 -0.84
C ASN A 134 -22.17 -1.02 -2.32
N LEU A 135 -21.94 -2.00 -3.20
CA LEU A 135 -22.15 -1.86 -4.64
C LEU A 135 -23.60 -1.57 -5.03
N SER A 136 -24.58 -1.99 -4.21
CA SER A 136 -25.99 -1.71 -4.46
C SER A 136 -26.24 -0.21 -4.46
N ASP A 137 -25.78 0.49 -3.43
CA ASP A 137 -26.04 1.92 -3.30
C ASP A 137 -25.17 2.74 -4.26
N ILE A 138 -23.93 2.32 -4.50
CA ILE A 138 -23.06 2.91 -5.54
C ILE A 138 -23.75 2.86 -6.90
N ARG A 139 -24.31 1.70 -7.30
CA ARG A 139 -25.01 1.54 -8.59
C ARG A 139 -26.30 2.36 -8.67
N LYS A 140 -27.05 2.51 -7.56
CA LYS A 140 -28.25 3.37 -7.52
C LYS A 140 -27.91 4.86 -7.70
N VAL A 141 -26.79 5.31 -7.13
CA VAL A 141 -26.32 6.69 -7.25
C VAL A 141 -25.83 6.98 -8.68
N GLY A 142 -25.07 6.05 -9.26
CA GLY A 142 -24.53 6.16 -10.61
C GLY A 142 -23.49 7.29 -10.73
N ASP A 143 -23.45 7.95 -11.89
CA ASP A 143 -22.49 9.00 -12.23
C ASP A 143 -22.90 10.41 -11.76
N LYS A 144 -24.00 10.54 -11.02
CA LYS A 144 -24.51 11.85 -10.56
C LYS A 144 -23.47 12.67 -9.78
N PRO A 145 -22.68 12.11 -8.83
CA PRO A 145 -21.72 12.90 -8.07
C PRO A 145 -20.64 13.51 -8.95
N ILE A 146 -20.10 12.75 -9.90
CA ILE A 146 -19.06 13.26 -10.80
C ILE A 146 -19.60 14.30 -11.78
N ARG A 147 -20.85 14.13 -12.28
CA ARG A 147 -21.50 15.16 -13.12
C ARG A 147 -21.70 16.48 -12.37
N GLN A 148 -22.06 16.43 -11.10
CA GLN A 148 -22.20 17.63 -10.27
C GLN A 148 -20.87 18.34 -10.07
N ILE A 149 -19.80 17.60 -9.80
CA ILE A 149 -18.44 18.15 -9.69
C ILE A 149 -18.02 18.80 -11.01
N ILE A 150 -18.20 18.11 -12.14
CA ILE A 150 -17.86 18.66 -13.47
C ILE A 150 -18.63 19.96 -13.73
N ALA A 151 -19.93 20.00 -13.40
CA ALA A 151 -20.73 21.22 -13.55
C ALA A 151 -20.22 22.38 -12.67
N GLN A 152 -19.83 22.11 -11.42
CA GLN A 152 -19.25 23.10 -10.51
C GLN A 152 -17.90 23.63 -11.01
N LEU A 153 -17.13 22.80 -11.71
CA LEU A 153 -15.84 23.15 -12.31
C LEU A 153 -15.98 23.83 -13.68
N GLY A 154 -17.18 24.29 -14.05
CA GLY A 154 -17.41 25.01 -15.31
C GLY A 154 -17.72 24.11 -16.52
N GLY A 155 -17.95 22.81 -16.29
CA GLY A 155 -18.31 21.85 -17.34
C GLY A 155 -17.12 21.23 -18.06
N TRP A 156 -17.40 20.22 -18.88
CA TRP A 156 -16.41 19.55 -19.72
C TRP A 156 -16.87 19.60 -21.18
N PRO A 157 -16.12 20.26 -22.09
CA PRO A 157 -16.52 20.42 -23.49
C PRO A 157 -16.97 19.14 -24.21
N VAL A 158 -16.38 17.98 -23.87
CA VAL A 158 -16.73 16.69 -24.50
C VAL A 158 -18.15 16.23 -24.16
N LEU A 159 -18.70 16.68 -23.04
CA LEU A 159 -20.03 16.27 -22.57
C LEU A 159 -21.16 17.16 -23.09
N ASN A 160 -20.85 18.33 -23.68
CA ASN A 160 -21.84 19.28 -24.17
C ASN A 160 -21.28 20.06 -25.37
N SER A 161 -21.89 19.87 -26.55
CA SER A 161 -21.51 20.56 -27.79
C SER A 161 -21.65 22.08 -27.73
N ASN A 162 -22.54 22.59 -26.85
CA ASN A 162 -22.77 24.01 -26.65
C ASN A 162 -22.04 24.56 -25.42
N TRP A 163 -20.95 23.90 -25.01
CA TRP A 163 -20.16 24.35 -23.88
C TRP A 163 -19.49 25.70 -24.18
N THR A 164 -19.51 26.58 -23.18
CA THR A 164 -18.81 27.87 -23.21
C THR A 164 -17.86 27.94 -22.03
N ALA A 165 -16.70 28.58 -22.24
CA ALA A 165 -15.73 28.75 -21.18
C ALA A 165 -16.34 29.48 -19.96
N PRO A 166 -16.09 28.98 -18.74
CA PRO A 166 -16.50 29.67 -17.52
C PRO A 166 -15.76 31.01 -17.36
N SER A 167 -16.30 31.90 -16.54
CA SER A 167 -15.76 33.25 -16.36
C SER A 167 -14.46 33.32 -15.55
N PHE A 168 -14.09 32.25 -14.84
CA PHE A 168 -12.86 32.19 -14.05
C PHE A 168 -11.67 31.78 -14.92
N SER A 169 -10.48 32.16 -14.48
CA SER A 169 -9.23 31.86 -15.17
C SER A 169 -8.82 30.40 -14.99
N VAL A 170 -7.94 29.90 -15.86
CA VAL A 170 -7.42 28.53 -15.77
C VAL A 170 -6.66 28.32 -14.46
N GLU A 171 -5.93 29.32 -13.97
CA GLU A 171 -5.21 29.29 -12.69
C GLU A 171 -6.18 29.13 -11.52
N THR A 172 -7.34 29.81 -11.59
CA THR A 172 -8.40 29.67 -10.57
C THR A 172 -8.96 28.25 -10.58
N LEU A 173 -9.22 27.70 -11.78
CA LEU A 173 -9.69 26.33 -11.92
C LEU A 173 -8.71 25.31 -11.35
N LEU A 174 -7.42 25.43 -11.72
CA LEU A 174 -6.35 24.57 -11.22
C LEU A 174 -6.21 24.69 -9.69
N GLY A 175 -6.33 25.90 -9.16
CA GLY A 175 -6.33 26.15 -7.72
C GLY A 175 -7.49 25.47 -6.99
N ILE A 176 -8.72 25.55 -7.53
CA ILE A 176 -9.90 24.88 -6.97
C ILE A 176 -9.73 23.36 -7.02
N ILE A 177 -9.30 22.83 -8.16
CA ILE A 177 -9.09 21.40 -8.35
C ILE A 177 -8.05 20.87 -7.35
N ARG A 178 -6.93 21.57 -7.21
CA ARG A 178 -5.88 21.20 -6.25
C ARG A 178 -6.35 21.32 -4.80
N SER A 179 -7.02 22.41 -4.45
CA SER A 179 -7.43 22.69 -3.07
C SER A 179 -8.54 21.76 -2.58
N ASN A 180 -9.53 21.48 -3.41
CA ASN A 180 -10.74 20.77 -2.99
C ASN A 180 -10.67 19.27 -3.23
N TYR A 181 -9.92 18.84 -4.25
CA TYR A 181 -9.86 17.45 -4.66
C TYR A 181 -8.45 16.85 -4.54
N ASN A 182 -7.44 17.66 -4.18
CA ASN A 182 -6.05 17.23 -4.09
C ASN A 182 -5.51 16.65 -5.41
N GLU A 183 -6.06 17.11 -6.54
CA GLU A 183 -5.64 16.69 -7.88
C GLU A 183 -4.73 17.74 -8.52
N GLY A 184 -3.60 17.31 -9.09
CA GLY A 184 -2.68 18.17 -9.83
C GLY A 184 -2.86 18.02 -11.34
N TYR A 185 -2.75 19.12 -12.09
CA TYR A 185 -2.74 19.09 -13.56
C TYR A 185 -1.71 20.09 -14.08
N VAL A 186 -0.83 19.64 -14.97
CA VAL A 186 0.33 20.38 -15.53
C VAL A 186 1.41 20.68 -14.48
N ILE A 187 1.02 21.35 -13.40
CA ILE A 187 1.85 21.69 -12.26
C ILE A 187 1.23 21.06 -11.02
N GLU A 188 2.02 20.27 -10.31
CA GLU A 188 1.64 19.75 -9.01
C GLU A 188 2.41 20.48 -7.92
N GLN A 189 1.69 20.90 -6.90
CA GLN A 189 2.23 21.63 -5.77
C GLN A 189 1.95 20.85 -4.47
N TRP A 190 2.95 20.64 -3.64
CA TRP A 190 2.77 19.99 -2.34
C TRP A 190 3.63 20.65 -1.28
N VAL A 191 3.29 20.43 -0.01
CA VAL A 191 4.04 20.98 1.12
C VAL A 191 4.79 19.84 1.77
N GLY A 192 6.12 19.96 1.77
CA GLY A 192 7.03 18.94 2.25
C GLY A 192 8.22 19.50 2.99
N PRO A 193 9.02 18.65 3.65
CA PRO A 193 10.27 19.07 4.28
C PRO A 193 11.20 19.75 3.28
N ASP A 194 11.94 20.78 3.74
CA ASP A 194 13.02 21.38 2.95
C ASP A 194 14.25 20.46 2.98
N ASP A 195 14.74 20.07 1.80
CA ASP A 195 15.93 19.23 1.64
C ASP A 195 17.18 19.84 2.29
N LYS A 196 17.24 21.18 2.43
CA LYS A 196 18.34 21.89 3.09
C LYS A 196 18.12 22.06 4.60
N ASN A 197 16.87 21.99 5.07
CA ASN A 197 16.53 22.10 6.48
C ASN A 197 15.24 21.34 6.79
N SER A 198 15.38 20.09 7.20
CA SER A 198 14.26 19.19 7.50
C SER A 198 13.37 19.63 8.67
N SER A 199 13.72 20.71 9.38
CA SER A 199 12.87 21.32 10.43
C SER A 199 11.81 22.27 9.86
N ASN A 200 11.94 22.68 8.59
CA ASN A 200 11.00 23.57 7.91
C ASN A 200 10.27 22.81 6.81
N ASN A 201 9.03 23.23 6.54
CA ASN A 201 8.31 22.82 5.34
C ASN A 201 8.34 23.95 4.30
N ILE A 202 8.44 23.57 3.03
CA ILE A 202 8.40 24.49 1.89
C ILE A 202 7.34 24.04 0.88
N LEU A 203 6.88 24.99 0.08
CA LEU A 203 6.10 24.68 -1.11
C LEU A 203 7.04 24.10 -2.16
N GLN A 204 6.76 22.88 -2.57
CA GLN A 204 7.46 22.21 -3.66
C GLN A 204 6.56 22.20 -4.89
N VAL A 205 7.14 22.51 -6.05
CA VAL A 205 6.44 22.60 -7.33
C VAL A 205 7.13 21.66 -8.31
N ILE A 206 6.38 20.68 -8.80
CA ILE A 206 6.87 19.67 -9.74
C ILE A 206 5.99 19.66 -11.00
N CYS A 207 6.60 19.30 -12.13
CA CYS A 207 5.86 19.04 -13.35
C CYS A 207 5.27 17.62 -13.26
N ILE A 208 3.99 17.46 -13.60
CA ILE A 208 3.37 16.14 -13.65
C ILE A 208 3.97 15.34 -14.81
N ILE A 209 4.27 14.07 -14.54
CA ILE A 209 4.54 13.06 -15.56
C ILE A 209 3.20 12.73 -16.21
N PHE A 210 3.12 12.84 -17.53
CA PHE A 210 1.90 12.52 -18.30
C PHE A 210 1.30 11.18 -17.87
N VAL A 211 -0.03 11.09 -17.92
CA VAL A 211 -0.90 9.98 -17.42
C VAL A 211 -0.50 8.57 -17.93
N LEU A 212 0.43 8.48 -18.89
CA LEU A 212 0.96 7.22 -19.39
C LEU A 212 2.35 6.93 -18.79
N PRO A 213 2.50 5.89 -17.95
CA PRO A 213 3.81 5.40 -17.53
C PRO A 213 4.64 4.83 -18.70
N PHE A 214 4.01 4.53 -19.84
CA PHE A 214 4.59 3.80 -20.98
C PHE A 214 5.57 4.55 -21.87
N ILE A 215 5.73 5.87 -21.76
CA ILE A 215 6.67 6.60 -22.65
C ILE A 215 8.11 6.58 -22.12
N VAL A 216 8.34 6.22 -20.85
CA VAL A 216 9.69 6.17 -20.28
C VAL A 216 10.45 4.90 -20.67
N GLU A 217 9.76 3.78 -20.95
CA GLU A 217 10.40 2.51 -21.34
C GLU A 217 10.74 2.38 -22.84
N MET A 218 10.28 3.28 -23.72
CA MET A 218 10.61 3.25 -25.15
C MET A 218 11.81 4.13 -25.54
N LEU A 219 12.50 4.74 -24.58
CA LEU A 219 13.71 5.56 -24.80
C LEU A 219 14.94 5.05 -24.03
N GLY A 220 14.97 3.77 -23.67
CA GLY A 220 16.11 3.08 -23.06
C GLY A 220 16.59 1.92 -23.89
#